data_AF-A0A7K2MLI4-F1
#
_entry.id   AF-A0A7K2MLI4-F1
#
_cell.length_a   1.000
_cell.length_b   1.000
_cell.length_c   1.000
_cell.angle_alpha   90.00
_cell.angle_beta   90.00
_cell.angle_gamma   90.00
#
_symmetry.space_group_name_H-M   'P 1'
#
loop_
_entity.id
_entity.type
_entity.pdbx_description
1 polymer ?
#
loop_
_entity_poly.entity_id
_entity_poly.type
_entity_poly.pdbx_seq_one_letter_code
_entity_poly.pdbx_strand_id
1 'polypeptide(L)'
;MHKPLRIATVTAACAVAGAVLYGTGAATAGQSTANSTHEPYNIGVLAKDIDAYYGTTLDDDGVYQASPDSPYAADLARIDAAAKKQIDRAARAAHHEHTRPA
;
A
#
# COMPACT_ATOMS: atom_id res chain seq x y z
N MET A 1 -6.71 -37.62 -25.85
CA MET A 1 -5.28 -37.32 -25.62
C MET A 1 -5.09 -35.80 -25.64
N HIS A 2 -5.04 -35.13 -24.47
CA HIS A 2 -4.92 -33.64 -24.39
C HIS A 2 -3.85 -33.15 -23.40
N LYS A 3 -3.12 -34.07 -22.76
CA LYS A 3 -2.08 -33.75 -21.78
C LYS A 3 -0.89 -32.94 -22.34
N PRO A 4 -0.32 -33.24 -23.53
CA PRO A 4 0.83 -32.48 -24.00
C PRO A 4 0.47 -31.05 -24.40
N LEU A 5 -0.74 -30.84 -24.92
CA LEU A 5 -1.21 -29.52 -25.33
C LEU A 5 -1.37 -28.59 -24.12
N ARG A 6 -1.89 -29.10 -22.99
CA ARG A 6 -2.06 -28.33 -21.76
C ARG A 6 -0.73 -27.91 -21.13
N ILE A 7 0.28 -28.79 -21.18
CA ILE A 7 1.62 -28.48 -20.68
C ILE A 7 2.27 -27.42 -21.57
N ALA A 8 2.19 -27.58 -22.89
CA ALA A 8 2.71 -26.61 -23.84
C ALA A 8 2.09 -25.21 -23.66
N THR A 9 0.77 -25.13 -23.41
CA THR A 9 0.11 -23.84 -23.18
C THR A 9 0.53 -23.16 -21.89
N VAL A 10 0.75 -23.92 -20.80
CA VAL A 10 1.20 -23.35 -19.52
C VAL A 10 2.63 -22.82 -19.64
N THR A 11 3.53 -23.59 -20.27
CA THR A 11 4.92 -23.15 -20.47
C THR A 11 4.99 -21.90 -21.35
N ALA A 12 4.20 -21.85 -22.43
CA ALA A 12 4.12 -20.67 -23.29
C ALA A 12 3.59 -19.45 -22.53
N ALA A 13 2.55 -19.60 -21.71
CA ALA A 13 2.00 -18.51 -20.91
C ALA A 13 3.03 -17.99 -19.89
N CYS A 14 3.76 -18.88 -19.22
CA CYS A 14 4.83 -18.50 -18.28
C CYS A 14 5.99 -17.77 -18.99
N ALA A 15 6.38 -18.22 -20.19
CA ALA A 15 7.43 -17.57 -20.97
C ALA A 15 7.02 -16.16 -21.42
N VAL A 16 5.78 -16.00 -21.88
CA VAL A 16 5.23 -14.68 -22.27
C VAL A 16 5.12 -13.76 -21.05
N ALA A 17 4.59 -14.26 -19.93
CA ALA A 17 4.52 -13.47 -18.70
C ALA A 17 5.92 -13.05 -18.21
N GLY A 18 6.89 -13.95 -18.25
CA GLY A 18 8.28 -13.65 -17.88
C GLY A 18 8.93 -12.63 -18.80
N ALA A 19 8.71 -12.73 -20.12
CA ALA A 19 9.23 -11.77 -21.09
C ALA A 19 8.59 -10.38 -20.94
N VAL A 20 7.28 -10.31 -20.66
CA VAL A 20 6.59 -9.05 -20.36
C VAL A 20 7.15 -8.44 -19.08
N LEU A 21 7.24 -9.20 -17.99
CA LEU A 21 7.76 -8.71 -16.71
C LEU A 21 9.23 -8.25 -16.82
N TYR A 22 10.07 -9.02 -17.52
CA TYR A 22 11.47 -8.66 -17.78
C TYR A 22 11.60 -7.44 -18.69
N GLY A 23 10.79 -7.36 -19.76
CA GLY A 23 10.76 -6.20 -20.65
C GLY A 23 10.30 -4.93 -19.95
N THR A 24 9.25 -5.02 -19.12
CA THR A 24 8.80 -3.90 -18.28
C THR A 24 9.84 -3.51 -17.25
N GLY A 25 10.51 -4.49 -16.62
CA GLY A 25 11.59 -4.25 -15.66
C GLY A 25 12.80 -3.58 -16.31
N ALA A 26 13.25 -4.07 -17.46
CA ALA A 26 14.39 -3.52 -18.19
C ALA A 26 14.11 -2.11 -18.73
N ALA A 27 12.89 -1.85 -19.23
CA ALA A 27 12.49 -0.52 -19.70
C ALA A 27 12.36 0.49 -18.55
N THR A 28 11.87 0.06 -17.38
CA THR A 28 11.69 0.93 -16.20
C THR A 28 12.94 1.05 -15.33
N ALA A 29 13.93 0.15 -15.49
CA ALA A 29 15.19 0.21 -14.74
C ALA A 29 15.98 1.50 -15.02
N GLY A 30 15.92 2.03 -16.25
CA GLY A 30 16.50 3.33 -16.60
C GLY A 30 15.77 4.54 -16.00
N GLN A 31 14.56 4.35 -15.45
CA GLN A 31 13.81 5.38 -14.72
C GLN A 31 14.06 5.33 -13.20
N SER A 32 14.75 4.30 -12.69
CA SER A 32 15.00 4.13 -11.23
C SER A 32 16.17 4.96 -10.71
N THR A 33 17.01 5.51 -11.58
CA THR A 33 17.80 6.68 -11.18
C THR A 33 16.84 7.86 -11.16
N ALA A 34 16.61 8.45 -10.00
CA ALA A 34 15.81 9.67 -9.87
C ALA A 34 16.37 10.74 -10.83
N ASN A 35 15.79 10.83 -12.03
CA ASN A 35 16.00 11.93 -12.97
C ASN A 35 15.26 13.14 -12.41
N SER A 36 15.66 13.57 -11.22
CA SER A 36 15.13 14.77 -10.61
C SER A 36 15.95 15.94 -11.15
N THR A 37 15.36 16.72 -12.04
CA THR A 37 15.89 18.03 -12.47
C THR A 37 15.85 19.08 -11.33
N HIS A 38 15.50 18.66 -10.12
CA HIS A 38 15.46 19.49 -8.92
C HIS A 38 16.72 19.26 -8.09
N GLU A 39 17.22 20.32 -7.46
CA GLU A 39 18.30 20.21 -6.48
C GLU A 39 17.98 19.11 -5.45
N PRO A 40 18.98 18.30 -5.05
CA PRO A 40 18.79 17.30 -4.01
C PRO A 40 18.21 17.96 -2.77
N TYR A 41 17.03 17.49 -2.35
CA TYR A 41 16.36 18.04 -1.18
C TYR A 41 17.28 17.94 0.04
N ASN A 42 17.38 19.01 0.82
CA ASN A 42 18.28 19.06 1.97
C ASN A 42 17.89 17.97 2.97
N ILE A 43 18.79 17.02 3.22
CA ILE A 43 18.54 15.86 4.10
C ILE A 43 18.15 16.27 5.53
N GLY A 44 18.66 17.40 6.02
CA GLY A 44 18.27 17.93 7.33
C GLY A 44 16.84 18.47 7.37
N VAL A 45 16.35 19.00 6.24
CA VAL A 45 14.94 19.39 6.10
C VAL A 45 14.07 18.15 5.96
N LEU A 46 14.51 17.15 5.18
CA LEU A 46 13.80 15.87 5.07
C LEU A 46 13.62 15.19 6.43
N ALA A 47 14.69 15.14 7.23
CA ALA A 47 14.63 14.55 8.56
C ALA A 47 13.61 15.26 9.47
N LYS A 48 13.53 16.59 9.38
CA LYS A 48 12.54 17.38 10.14
C LYS A 48 11.12 17.12 9.66
N ASP A 49 10.90 17.00 8.35
CA ASP A 49 9.57 16.74 7.80
C ASP A 49 9.09 15.33 8.14
N ILE A 50 10.01 14.35 8.14
CA ILE A 50 9.74 12.98 8.59
C ILE A 50 9.35 12.99 10.08
N ASP A 51 10.12 13.67 10.92
CA ASP A 51 9.82 13.79 12.35
C ASP A 51 8.50 14.53 12.60
N ALA A 52 8.21 15.59 11.85
CA ALA A 52 6.95 16.33 11.95
C ALA A 52 5.73 15.48 11.55
N TYR A 53 5.87 14.60 10.54
CA TYR A 53 4.76 13.75 10.10
C TYR A 53 4.53 12.54 11.01
N TYR A 54 5.59 11.80 11.35
CA TYR A 54 5.47 10.59 12.14
C TYR A 54 5.39 10.88 13.64
N GLY A 55 6.16 11.86 14.12
CA GLY A 55 6.19 12.33 15.50
C GLY A 55 6.69 11.29 16.51
N THR A 56 7.48 11.73 17.48
CA THR A 56 7.78 10.94 18.67
C THR A 56 7.41 11.70 19.93
N THR A 57 7.06 10.96 20.98
CA THR A 57 6.84 11.50 22.32
C THR A 57 7.68 10.70 23.31
N LEU A 58 8.18 11.36 24.35
CA LEU A 58 8.90 10.68 25.41
C LEU A 58 7.88 10.17 26.43
N ASP A 59 7.97 8.90 26.82
CA ASP A 59 7.19 8.37 27.94
C ASP A 59 7.85 8.67 29.31
N ASP A 60 7.17 8.29 30.39
CA ASP A 60 7.63 8.54 31.77
C ASP A 60 8.95 7.81 32.09
N ASP A 61 9.27 6.74 31.35
CA ASP A 61 10.51 5.97 31.47
C ASP A 61 11.66 6.56 30.63
N GLY A 62 11.39 7.66 29.90
CA GLY A 62 12.38 8.30 29.03
C GLY A 62 12.57 7.56 27.70
N VAL A 63 11.63 6.72 27.29
CA VAL A 63 11.67 5.99 26.03
C VAL A 63 10.86 6.73 24.98
N TYR A 64 11.44 6.91 23.79
CA TYR A 64 10.74 7.51 22.67
C TYR A 64 9.71 6.53 22.10
N GLN A 65 8.46 6.95 22.10
CA GLN A 65 7.33 6.25 21.51
C GLN A 65 6.79 7.03 20.31
N ALA A 66 6.01 6.36 19.46
CA ALA A 66 5.25 7.04 18.42
C ALA A 66 4.29 8.04 19.07
N SER A 67 4.26 9.27 18.58
CA SER A 67 3.36 10.29 19.13
C SER A 67 1.91 9.95 18.78
N PRO A 68 1.01 9.85 19.79
CA PRO A 68 -0.42 9.62 19.53
C PRO A 68 -1.10 10.82 18.86
N ASP A 69 -0.48 12.00 18.93
CA ASP A 69 -1.00 13.26 18.39
C ASP A 69 -0.37 13.63 17.05
N SER A 70 0.37 12.72 16.41
CA SER A 70 1.01 12.99 15.12
C SER A 70 0.02 13.01 13.95
N PRO A 71 0.35 13.73 12.86
CA PRO A 71 -0.41 13.65 11.61
C PRO A 71 -0.59 12.20 11.11
N TYR A 72 0.44 11.37 11.27
CA TYR A 72 0.37 9.95 10.95
C TYR A 72 -0.68 9.20 11.79
N ALA A 73 -0.72 9.42 13.10
CA ALA A 73 -1.73 8.82 13.98
C ALA A 73 -3.15 9.26 13.60
N ALA A 74 -3.34 10.53 13.22
CA ALA A 74 -4.62 11.05 12.74
C ALA A 74 -5.06 10.38 11.42
N ASP A 75 -4.12 10.16 10.49
CA ASP A 75 -4.40 9.45 9.24
C ASP A 75 -4.82 7.99 9.48
N LEU A 76 -4.12 7.28 10.38
CA LEU A 76 -4.50 5.92 10.75
C LEU A 76 -5.89 5.88 11.37
N ALA A 77 -6.20 6.78 12.30
CA ALA A 77 -7.53 6.86 12.92
C ALA A 77 -8.63 7.11 11.88
N ARG A 78 -8.37 7.96 10.87
CA ARG A 78 -9.30 8.24 9.77
C ARG A 78 -9.53 7.02 8.88
N ILE A 79 -8.47 6.27 8.54
CA ILE A 79 -8.57 5.05 7.73
C ILE A 79 -9.35 3.97 8.49
N ASP A 80 -9.04 3.77 9.76
CA ASP A 80 -9.72 2.80 10.62
C ASP A 80 -11.22 3.13 10.78
N ALA A 81 -11.56 4.40 11.00
CA ALA A 81 -12.95 4.85 11.05
C ALA A 81 -13.69 4.62 9.72
N ALA A 82 -13.03 4.86 8.59
CA ALA A 82 -13.61 4.62 7.27
C ALA A 82 -13.87 3.12 7.03
N ALA A 83 -12.93 2.25 7.43
CA ALA A 83 -13.06 0.80 7.35
C ALA A 83 -14.24 0.31 8.21
N LYS A 84 -14.31 0.73 9.48
CA LYS A 84 -15.43 0.41 10.38
C LYS A 84 -16.77 0.80 9.78
N LYS A 85 -16.88 2.03 9.25
CA LYS A 85 -18.10 2.51 8.59
C LYS A 85 -18.48 1.69 7.36
N GLN A 86 -17.50 1.17 6.61
CA GLN A 86 -17.77 0.31 5.46
C GLN A 86 -18.30 -1.06 5.90
N ILE A 87 -17.68 -1.67 6.93
CA ILE A 87 -18.12 -2.94 7.51
C ILE A 87 -19.54 -2.80 8.07
N ASP A 88 -19.82 -1.74 8.83
CA ASP A 88 -21.15 -1.50 9.40
C ASP A 88 -22.24 -1.35 8.33
N ARG A 89 -21.92 -0.66 7.22
CA ARG A 89 -22.83 -0.53 6.09
C ARG A 89 -23.11 -1.87 5.43
N ALA A 90 -22.07 -2.69 5.22
CA ALA A 90 -22.23 -4.03 4.66
C ALA A 90 -23.07 -4.93 5.58
N ALA A 91 -22.82 -4.89 6.90
CA ALA A 91 -23.58 -5.65 7.89
C ALA A 91 -25.06 -5.25 7.91
N ARG A 92 -25.36 -3.94 7.87
CA ARG A 92 -26.75 -3.45 7.80
C ARG A 92 -27.42 -3.83 6.48
N ALA A 93 -26.73 -3.71 5.36
CA ALA A 93 -27.27 -4.11 4.05
C ALA A 93 -27.64 -5.59 4.02
N ALA A 94 -26.77 -6.47 4.52
CA ALA A 94 -27.06 -7.90 4.64
C ALA A 94 -28.30 -8.16 5.53
N HIS A 95 -28.41 -7.47 6.67
CA HIS A 95 -29.59 -7.58 7.53
C HIS A 95 -30.89 -7.14 6.83
N HIS A 96 -30.83 -6.12 5.98
CA HIS A 96 -31.99 -5.67 5.21
C HIS A 96 -32.40 -6.65 4.09
N GLU A 97 -31.45 -7.34 3.45
CA GLU A 97 -31.79 -8.38 2.46
C GLU A 97 -32.47 -9.59 3.12
N HIS A 98 -32.02 -10.01 4.30
CA HIS A 98 -32.63 -11.12 5.03
C HIS A 98 -34.02 -10.82 5.61
N THR A 99 -34.41 -9.54 5.72
CA THR A 99 -35.70 -9.12 6.28
C THR A 99 -36.77 -8.80 5.24
N ARG A 100 -36.45 -8.80 3.94
CA ARG A 100 -37.45 -8.62 2.88
C ARG A 100 -38.12 -9.98 2.60
N PRO A 101 -39.44 -10.16 2.87
CA PRO A 101 -40.13 -11.39 2.49
C PRO A 101 -40.22 -11.48 0.96
N ALA A 102 -40.06 -12.71 0.45
CA ALA A 102 -40.16 -13.07 -0.96
C ALA A 102 -41.57 -12.84 -1.54
#